data_AF-A0A497NIS8-F1
#
_entry.id   AF-A0A497NIS8-F1
#
_cell.length_a   1.000
_cell.length_b   1.000
_cell.length_c   1.000
_cell.angle_alpha   90.00
_cell.angle_beta   90.00
_cell.angle_gamma   90.00
#
_symmetry.space_group_name_H-M   'P 1'
#
loop_
_entity.id
_entity.type
_entity.pdbx_description
1 polymer ?
#
loop_
_entity_poly.entity_id
_entity_poly.type
_entity_poly.pdbx_seq_one_letter_code
_entity_poly.pdbx_strand_id
1 'polypeptide(L)'
;MTAAPREIVNQWKEQMLRGYLKMAVLFALMRKPMHGYEIIKSINEWTFGIMTPTAGSIYPTLRDLEERELIEGWWIPEKRRKIYRITE
;
A
#
# COMPACT_ATOMS: atom_id res chain seq x y z
N MET A 1 15.67 -6.11 -28.71
CA MET A 1 14.56 -5.26 -29.20
C MET A 1 14.34 -4.18 -28.15
N THR A 2 14.60 -2.91 -28.46
CA THR A 2 14.39 -1.79 -27.54
C THR A 2 12.91 -1.43 -27.52
N ALA A 3 12.30 -1.41 -26.34
CA ALA A 3 10.93 -0.95 -26.14
C ALA A 3 10.76 0.49 -26.68
N ALA A 4 9.62 0.80 -27.29
CA ALA A 4 9.36 2.13 -27.80
C ALA A 4 9.38 3.15 -26.64
N PRO A 5 9.81 4.42 -26.85
CA PRO A 5 9.90 5.41 -25.77
C PRO A 5 8.64 5.54 -24.88
N ARG A 6 7.45 5.36 -25.46
CA ARG A 6 6.18 5.36 -24.71
C ARG A 6 6.03 4.17 -23.75
N GLU A 7 6.50 2.99 -24.14
CA GLU A 7 6.45 1.79 -23.30
C GLU A 7 7.33 1.96 -22.06
N ILE A 8 8.53 2.53 -22.25
CA ILE A 8 9.46 2.85 -21.16
C ILE A 8 8.79 3.82 -20.18
N VAL A 9 8.22 4.93 -20.69
CA VAL A 9 7.54 5.92 -19.84
C VAL A 9 6.39 5.30 -19.04
N ASN A 10 5.59 4.44 -19.66
CA ASN A 10 4.49 3.76 -18.98
C ASN A 10 4.99 2.82 -17.89
N GLN A 11 6.02 2.02 -18.18
CA GLN A 11 6.62 1.11 -17.21
C GLN A 11 7.18 1.87 -16.01
N TRP A 12 7.88 2.99 -16.25
CA TRP A 12 8.39 3.86 -15.19
C TRP A 12 7.26 4.47 -14.36
N LYS A 13 6.19 4.95 -15.00
CA LYS A 13 5.02 5.50 -14.30
C LYS A 13 4.39 4.47 -13.37
N GLU A 14 4.22 3.23 -13.82
CA GLU A 14 3.70 2.15 -12.99
C GLU A 14 4.62 1.80 -11.82
N GLN A 15 5.93 1.73 -12.05
CA GLN A 15 6.91 1.48 -10.99
C GLN A 15 6.89 2.57 -9.93
N MET A 16 6.84 3.84 -10.34
CA MET A 16 6.74 4.97 -9.44
C MET A 16 5.45 4.92 -8.62
N LEU A 17 4.30 4.65 -9.24
CA LEU A 17 3.02 4.51 -8.54
C LEU A 17 3.04 3.41 -7.48
N ARG A 18 3.66 2.26 -7.78
CA ARG A 18 3.86 1.17 -6.80
C ARG A 18 4.76 1.61 -5.65
N GLY A 19 5.85 2.32 -5.93
CA GLY A 19 6.75 2.86 -4.91
C GLY A 19 6.05 3.87 -3.99
N TYR A 20 5.32 4.83 -4.56
CA TYR A 20 4.53 5.80 -3.80
C TYR A 20 3.46 5.12 -2.93
N LEU A 21 2.80 4.08 -3.44
CA LEU A 21 1.80 3.34 -2.67
C LEU A 21 2.43 2.66 -1.45
N LYS A 22 3.59 2.01 -1.58
CA LYS A 22 4.31 1.41 -0.45
C LYS A 22 4.63 2.46 0.62
N MET A 23 5.15 3.62 0.22
CA MET A 23 5.47 4.71 1.15
C MET A 23 4.22 5.26 1.84
N ALA A 24 3.11 5.43 1.11
CA ALA A 24 1.85 5.90 1.68
C ALA A 24 1.27 4.91 2.70
N VAL A 25 1.38 3.60 2.44
CA VAL A 25 0.96 2.55 3.38
C VAL A 25 1.80 2.58 4.66
N LEU A 26 3.14 2.65 4.53
CA LEU A 26 4.03 2.74 5.69
C LEU A 26 3.73 4.00 6.51
N PHE A 27 3.61 5.15 5.85
CA PHE A 27 3.26 6.41 6.53
C PHE A 27 1.91 6.34 7.26
N ALA A 28 0.92 5.64 6.71
CA ALA A 28 -0.35 5.39 7.39
C ALA A 28 -0.15 4.55 8.66
N LEU A 29 0.61 3.45 8.56
CA LEU A 29 0.83 2.51 9.65
C LEU A 29 1.77 3.05 10.75
N MET A 30 2.62 4.05 10.45
CA MET A 30 3.43 4.75 11.45
C MET A 30 2.56 5.41 12.54
N ARG A 31 1.31 5.76 12.24
CA ARG A 31 0.44 6.48 13.16
C ARG A 31 -0.30 5.57 14.12
N LYS A 32 -0.74 4.40 13.62
CA LYS A 32 -1.40 3.35 14.40
C LYS A 32 -1.55 2.08 13.55
N PRO A 33 -1.75 0.92 14.19
CA PRO A 33 -2.22 -0.26 13.48
C PRO A 33 -3.56 -0.05 12.79
N MET A 34 -3.72 -0.59 11.59
CA MET A 34 -4.93 -0.38 10.77
C MET A 34 -5.32 -1.64 9.97
N HIS A 35 -6.61 -1.76 9.68
CA HIS A 35 -7.09 -2.68 8.65
C HIS A 35 -6.83 -2.11 7.24
N GLY A 36 -6.71 -2.96 6.20
CA GLY A 36 -6.46 -2.52 4.82
C GLY A 36 -7.42 -1.44 4.31
N TYR A 37 -8.71 -1.52 4.65
CA TYR A 37 -9.68 -0.47 4.29
C TYR A 37 -9.44 0.87 5.02
N GLU A 38 -9.02 0.81 6.29
CA GLU A 38 -8.69 2.02 7.07
C GLU A 38 -7.44 2.71 6.49
N ILE A 39 -6.49 1.93 5.96
CA ILE A 39 -5.32 2.44 5.23
C ILE A 39 -5.74 3.16 3.95
N ILE A 40 -6.62 2.55 3.13
CA ILE A 40 -7.18 3.19 1.92
C ILE A 40 -7.78 4.54 2.26
N LYS A 41 -8.65 4.57 3.28
CA LYS A 41 -9.34 5.78 3.71
C LYS A 41 -8.36 6.85 4.20
N SER A 42 -7.38 6.47 5.02
CA SER A 42 -6.36 7.39 5.54
C SER A 42 -5.51 8.02 4.42
N ILE A 43 -5.12 7.22 3.42
CA ILE A 43 -4.37 7.72 2.26
C ILE A 43 -5.21 8.68 1.43
N ASN A 44 -6.47 8.35 1.15
CA ASN A 44 -7.38 9.24 0.44
C ASN A 44 -7.56 10.58 1.18
N GLU A 45 -7.79 10.55 2.49
CA GLU A 45 -8.01 11.74 3.31
C GLU A 45 -6.79 12.67 3.32
N TRP A 46 -5.60 12.15 3.60
CA TRP A 46 -4.40 13.00 3.72
C TRP A 46 -3.88 13.50 2.38
N THR A 47 -4.22 12.81 1.30
CA THR A 47 -3.89 13.25 -0.06
C THR A 47 -4.99 14.11 -0.67
N PHE A 48 -6.05 14.46 0.07
CA PHE A 48 -7.20 15.22 -0.43
C PHE A 48 -7.78 14.62 -1.72
N GLY A 49 -7.82 13.29 -1.79
CA GLY A 49 -8.33 12.54 -2.95
C GLY A 49 -7.37 12.42 -4.14
N ILE A 50 -6.18 13.03 -4.10
CA ILE A 50 -5.18 12.91 -5.18
C ILE A 50 -4.79 11.44 -5.40
N MET A 51 -4.77 10.65 -4.33
CA MET A 51 -4.47 9.22 -4.40
C MET A 51 -5.50 8.40 -3.62
N THR A 52 -6.20 7.52 -4.34
CA THR A 52 -7.15 6.58 -3.73
C THR A 52 -6.78 5.17 -4.15
N PRO A 53 -6.04 4.42 -3.31
CA PRO A 53 -5.71 3.05 -3.61
C PRO A 53 -6.96 2.18 -3.69
N THR A 54 -6.94 1.18 -4.57
CA THR A 54 -8.00 0.16 -4.61
C THR A 54 -7.65 -0.99 -3.69
N ALA A 55 -8.63 -1.83 -3.34
CA ALA A 55 -8.35 -3.11 -2.67
C ALA A 55 -7.35 -3.96 -3.48
N GLY A 56 -7.49 -3.95 -4.82
CA GLY A 56 -6.61 -4.68 -5.74
C GLY A 56 -5.16 -4.21 -5.74
N SER A 57 -4.86 -2.95 -5.37
CA SER A 57 -3.48 -2.48 -5.20
C SER A 57 -2.99 -2.57 -3.74
N ILE A 58 -3.89 -2.40 -2.77
CA ILE A 58 -3.52 -2.40 -1.35
C ILE A 58 -3.11 -3.78 -0.83
N TYR A 59 -3.90 -4.83 -1.07
CA TYR A 59 -3.58 -6.12 -0.46
C TYR A 59 -2.30 -6.76 -1.02
N PRO A 60 -1.99 -6.66 -2.32
CA PRO A 60 -0.66 -7.05 -2.81
C PRO A 60 0.47 -6.21 -2.22
N THR A 61 0.25 -4.91 -2.00
CA THR A 61 1.25 -4.03 -1.38
C THR A 61 1.51 -4.43 0.08
N LEU A 62 0.45 -4.68 0.85
CA LEU A 62 0.57 -5.15 2.23
C LEU A 62 1.29 -6.50 2.30
N ARG A 63 0.98 -7.42 1.38
CA ARG A 63 1.70 -8.69 1.29
C ARG A 63 3.19 -8.50 1.02
N ASP A 64 3.57 -7.69 0.03
CA ASP A 64 4.99 -7.41 -0.27
C ASP A 64 5.70 -6.75 0.92
N LEU A 65 5.04 -5.86 1.64
CA LEU A 65 5.61 -5.23 2.84
C LEU A 65 5.77 -6.23 4.01
N GLU A 66 4.81 -7.15 4.20
CA GLU A 66 4.93 -8.25 5.18
C GLU A 66 6.05 -9.22 4.82
N GLU A 67 6.15 -9.62 3.54
CA GLU A 67 7.22 -10.51 3.04
C GLU A 67 8.61 -9.88 3.19
N ARG A 68 8.69 -8.54 3.22
CA ARG A 68 9.91 -7.77 3.48
C ARG A 68 10.14 -7.45 4.95
N GLU A 69 9.28 -7.93 5.84
CA GLU A 69 9.38 -7.73 7.28
C GLU A 69 9.34 -6.24 7.71
N LEU A 70 8.78 -5.37 6.86
CA LEU A 70 8.60 -3.93 7.17
C LEU A 70 7.30 -3.65 7.94
N ILE A 71 6.36 -4.58 7.83
CA ILE A 71 5.11 -4.57 8.59
C ILE A 71 4.82 -6.00 9.03
N GLU A 72 4.02 -6.14 10.07
CA GLU A 72 3.46 -7.42 10.47
C GLU A 72 1.94 -7.28 10.62
N GLY A 73 1.22 -8.40 10.49
CA GLY A 73 -0.21 -8.38 10.66
C GLY A 73 -0.78 -9.61 11.34
N TRP A 74 -1.82 -9.40 12.12
CA TRP A 74 -2.51 -10.42 12.89
C TRP A 74 -4.01 -10.41 12.58
N TRP A 75 -4.62 -11.58 12.63
CA TRP A 75 -6.06 -11.71 12.46
C TRP A 75 -6.81 -11.33 13.73
N ILE A 76 -7.92 -10.63 13.55
CA ILE A 76 -8.97 -10.46 14.57
C ILE A 76 -10.14 -11.38 14.14
N PRO A 77 -10.23 -12.61 14.67
CA PRO A 77 -11.18 -13.62 14.22
C PRO A 77 -12.64 -13.14 14.31
N GLU A 78 -13.00 -12.45 15.38
CA GLU A 78 -14.36 -11.97 15.66
C GLU A 78 -14.82 -10.95 14.61
N LYS A 79 -13.88 -10.20 14.02
CA LYS A 79 -14.14 -9.19 13.00
C LYS A 79 -13.80 -9.66 11.59
N ARG A 80 -13.34 -10.92 11.43
CA ARG A 80 -12.89 -11.50 10.15
C ARG A 80 -11.97 -10.57 9.36
N ARG A 81 -11.05 -9.88 10.04
CA ARG A 81 -10.19 -8.85 9.44
C ARG A 81 -8.77 -8.97 9.95
N LYS A 82 -7.79 -8.67 9.10
CA LYS A 82 -6.37 -8.63 9.46
C LYS A 82 -5.95 -7.18 9.74
N ILE A 83 -5.31 -6.95 10.88
CA ILE A 83 -4.73 -5.65 11.23
C ILE A 83 -3.24 -5.70 10.95
N TYR A 84 -2.69 -4.59 10.46
CA TYR A 84 -1.28 -4.44 10.13
C TYR A 84 -0.65 -3.37 11.04
N ARG A 85 0.62 -3.50 11.38
CA ARG A 85 1.46 -2.48 12.03
C ARG A 85 2.87 -2.47 11.44
N ILE A 86 3.58 -1.35 11.56
CA ILE A 86 5.02 -1.30 11.28
C ILE A 86 5.76 -2.16 12.31
N THR A 87 6.76 -2.91 11.84
CA THR A 87 7.68 -3.69 12.68
C THR A 87 8.60 -2.75 13.48
N GLU A 88 9.12 -3.24 14.61
CA GLU A 88 10.10 -2.51 15.43
C GLU A 88 11.48 -2.40 14.76
#